data_AF-A0A1Q3GVY2-F1
#
_entry.id   AF-A0A1Q3GVY2-F1
#
_cell.length_a   1.000
_cell.length_b   1.000
_cell.length_c   1.000
_cell.angle_alpha   90.00
_cell.angle_beta   90.00
_cell.angle_gamma   90.00
#
_symmetry.space_group_name_H-M   'P 1'
#
loop_
_entity.id
_entity.type
_entity.pdbx_description
1 polymer ?
#
loop_
_entity_poly.entity_id
_entity_poly.type
_entity_poly.pdbx_seq_one_letter_code
_entity_poly.pdbx_strand_id
1 'polypeptide(L)'
;MKGKFSNTFIFPKGKYPSPNKVFDQLTSEQQQFLQTKQLDAQRTTTEWLDFFKNLQTFDIINRVRHANLGALVLWITIPLTIANFAWFVRSAEDPLSGVNFFVIFIGLILTWFVTSQISAHMHRKLFPDYFQTVIIPLIATLHEETTEEAPLHLKIDLRQQMDKSAHMISSNAAHQVFDWHVLQVSGELLNAIRMNLSIQIHNQLRLRKHKSKRRVFVLLDLEYSKKKHQQLQLAGTNQQMYKVKHKEKPKKHVLRIRRQLKFKNKFFNFYQYTDIPFTELVALIRNGYQAVSKG
;
A
#
# COMPACT_ATOMS: atom_id res chain seq x y z
N MET A 1 18.14 -1.62 -17.56
CA MET A 1 17.02 -1.68 -18.53
C MET A 1 15.83 -0.96 -17.90
N LYS A 2 15.36 0.13 -18.50
CA LYS A 2 14.18 0.88 -18.04
C LYS A 2 12.96 0.05 -18.44
N GLY A 3 12.22 -0.49 -17.46
CA GLY A 3 11.03 -1.32 -17.70
C GLY A 3 10.03 -0.55 -18.57
N LYS A 4 9.61 -1.17 -19.68
CA LYS A 4 8.66 -0.59 -20.66
C LYS A 4 7.28 -0.27 -20.05
N PHE A 5 7.04 -0.63 -18.80
CA PHE A 5 5.79 -0.33 -18.08
C PHE A 5 5.80 0.96 -17.25
N SER A 6 6.91 1.71 -17.18
CA SER A 6 6.92 2.98 -16.42
C SER A 6 6.16 4.12 -17.09
N ASN A 7 5.86 4.00 -18.40
CA ASN A 7 5.32 5.11 -19.20
C ASN A 7 3.91 4.88 -19.76
N THR A 8 3.28 3.73 -19.50
CA THR A 8 1.92 3.42 -20.00
C THR A 8 0.79 3.86 -19.07
N PHE A 9 1.10 4.37 -17.87
CA PHE A 9 0.12 4.66 -16.82
C PHE A 9 0.14 6.11 -16.35
N ILE A 10 0.16 7.05 -17.29
CA ILE A 10 -0.01 8.47 -17.01
C ILE A 10 -1.05 9.01 -17.99
N PHE A 11 -2.30 9.16 -17.53
CA PHE A 11 -3.21 10.05 -18.25
C PHE A 11 -2.65 11.47 -18.16
N PRO A 12 -2.43 12.15 -19.31
CA PRO A 12 -1.95 13.51 -19.33
C PRO A 12 -3.06 14.44 -18.81
N LYS A 13 -2.65 15.65 -18.40
CA LYS A 13 -3.52 16.76 -17.97
C LYS A 13 -4.79 16.83 -18.84
N GLY A 14 -5.94 16.44 -18.30
CA GLY A 14 -7.23 16.38 -18.98
C GLY A 14 -8.39 16.28 -17.98
N LYS A 15 -9.63 16.48 -18.44
CA LYS A 15 -10.83 16.29 -17.61
C LYS A 15 -10.96 14.82 -17.21
N TYR A 16 -10.80 14.51 -15.93
CA TYR A 16 -11.03 13.17 -15.43
C TYR A 16 -12.51 12.78 -15.56
N PRO A 17 -12.84 11.55 -16.00
CA PRO A 17 -14.22 11.07 -16.00
C PRO A 17 -14.77 11.02 -14.58
N SER A 18 -16.10 11.09 -14.43
CA SER A 18 -16.71 11.05 -13.10
C SER A 18 -16.42 9.70 -12.41
N PRO A 19 -16.14 9.68 -11.09
CA PRO A 19 -15.84 8.44 -10.37
C PRO A 19 -16.93 7.38 -10.51
N ASN A 20 -18.20 7.79 -10.55
CA ASN A 20 -19.34 6.89 -10.73
C ASN A 20 -19.29 6.20 -12.08
N LYS A 21 -19.00 6.93 -13.18
CA LYS A 21 -18.87 6.33 -14.51
C LYS A 21 -17.74 5.31 -14.59
N VAL A 22 -16.64 5.54 -13.87
CA VAL A 22 -15.53 4.58 -13.82
C VAL A 22 -15.88 3.40 -12.92
N PHE A 23 -16.60 3.62 -11.82
CA PHE A 23 -17.08 2.55 -10.94
C PHE A 23 -18.04 1.60 -11.67
N ASP A 24 -18.95 2.14 -12.48
CA ASP A 24 -19.92 1.37 -13.27
C ASP A 24 -19.26 0.55 -14.38
N GLN A 25 -18.03 0.90 -14.79
CA GLN A 25 -17.23 0.16 -15.76
C GLN A 25 -16.39 -0.97 -15.12
N LEU A 26 -16.33 -1.04 -13.80
CA LEU A 26 -15.61 -2.09 -13.09
C LEU A 26 -16.42 -3.40 -13.13
N THR A 27 -15.71 -4.52 -13.20
CA THR A 27 -16.33 -5.83 -13.03
C THR A 27 -16.82 -5.99 -11.58
N SER A 28 -17.80 -6.88 -11.36
CA SER A 28 -18.33 -7.14 -10.01
C SER A 28 -17.24 -7.53 -9.01
N GLU A 29 -16.23 -8.27 -9.46
CA GLU A 29 -15.09 -8.66 -8.64
C GLU A 29 -14.15 -7.48 -8.32
N GLN A 30 -13.91 -6.58 -9.28
CA GLN A 30 -13.17 -5.35 -9.04
C GLN A 30 -13.90 -4.46 -8.03
N GLN A 31 -15.23 -4.32 -8.16
CA GLN A 31 -16.06 -3.59 -7.20
C GLN A 31 -16.01 -4.24 -5.81
N GLN A 32 -16.10 -5.56 -5.75
CA GLN A 32 -15.98 -6.31 -4.50
C GLN A 32 -14.60 -6.07 -3.86
N PHE A 33 -13.52 -6.13 -4.62
CA PHE A 33 -12.17 -5.86 -4.12
C PHE A 33 -12.01 -4.43 -3.58
N LEU A 34 -12.62 -3.42 -4.23
CA LEU A 34 -12.62 -2.04 -3.71
C LEU A 34 -13.34 -1.93 -2.36
N GLN A 35 -14.44 -2.67 -2.19
CA GLN A 35 -15.23 -2.64 -0.96
C GLN A 35 -14.57 -3.43 0.18
N THR A 36 -14.17 -4.68 -0.09
CA THR A 36 -13.61 -5.58 0.92
C THR A 36 -12.15 -5.27 1.22
N LYS A 37 -11.42 -4.68 0.26
CA LYS A 37 -9.97 -4.49 0.27
C LYS A 37 -9.21 -5.82 0.40
N GLN A 38 -9.85 -6.92 0.00
CA GLN A 38 -9.32 -8.27 0.08
C GLN A 38 -9.44 -8.99 -1.25
N LEU A 39 -8.41 -9.72 -1.60
CA LEU A 39 -8.34 -10.49 -2.83
C LEU A 39 -7.68 -11.84 -2.53
N ASP A 40 -8.23 -12.91 -3.07
CA ASP A 40 -7.64 -14.25 -2.99
C ASP A 40 -8.07 -15.00 -4.25
N ALA A 41 -7.22 -15.00 -5.27
CA ALA A 41 -7.51 -15.68 -6.53
C ALA A 41 -6.23 -16.13 -7.23
N GLN A 42 -6.41 -16.99 -8.24
CA GLN A 42 -5.35 -17.48 -9.10
C GLN A 42 -5.67 -17.09 -10.55
N ARG A 43 -4.72 -16.42 -11.20
CA ARG A 43 -4.82 -15.89 -12.57
C ARG A 43 -3.46 -15.89 -13.22
N THR A 44 -3.39 -15.70 -14.53
CA THR A 44 -2.10 -15.40 -15.18
C THR A 44 -1.62 -13.99 -14.81
N THR A 45 -0.35 -13.70 -15.07
CA THR A 45 0.20 -12.35 -14.81
C THR A 45 -0.45 -11.29 -15.70
N THR A 46 -0.82 -11.64 -16.94
CA THR A 46 -1.53 -10.75 -17.87
C THR A 46 -2.93 -10.43 -17.37
N GLU A 47 -3.70 -11.44 -16.96
CA GLU A 47 -5.03 -11.27 -16.37
C GLU A 47 -5.01 -10.41 -15.10
N TRP A 48 -3.95 -10.54 -14.28
CA TRP A 48 -3.78 -9.67 -13.12
C TRP A 48 -3.53 -8.21 -13.50
N LEU A 49 -2.66 -7.96 -14.48
CA LEU A 49 -2.36 -6.59 -14.93
C LEU A 49 -3.60 -5.92 -15.53
N ASP A 50 -4.40 -6.66 -16.31
CA ASP A 50 -5.68 -6.17 -16.84
C ASP A 50 -6.69 -5.91 -15.73
N PHE A 51 -6.78 -6.82 -14.73
CA PHE A 51 -7.63 -6.61 -13.56
C PHE A 51 -7.24 -5.33 -12.78
N PHE A 52 -5.95 -5.02 -12.66
CA PHE A 52 -5.51 -3.82 -11.92
C PHE A 52 -5.62 -2.51 -12.68
N LYS A 53 -5.59 -2.54 -14.02
CA LYS A 53 -5.63 -1.34 -14.86
C LYS A 53 -6.85 -0.46 -14.60
N ASN A 54 -8.03 -1.05 -14.51
CA ASN A 54 -9.27 -0.29 -14.27
C ASN A 54 -9.35 0.21 -12.82
N LEU A 55 -8.89 -0.60 -11.86
CA LEU A 55 -8.84 -0.24 -10.44
C LEU A 55 -7.90 0.94 -10.17
N GLN A 56 -6.74 0.94 -10.83
CA GLN A 56 -5.77 2.03 -10.72
C GLN A 56 -6.36 3.34 -11.25
N THR A 57 -7.07 3.29 -12.37
CA THR A 57 -7.74 4.46 -12.95
C THR A 57 -8.76 5.05 -11.98
N PHE A 58 -9.61 4.20 -11.38
CA PHE A 58 -10.58 4.61 -10.36
C PHE A 58 -9.91 5.28 -9.14
N ASP A 59 -8.83 4.69 -8.62
CA ASP A 59 -8.14 5.22 -7.44
C ASP A 59 -7.44 6.55 -7.71
N ILE A 60 -6.80 6.71 -8.87
CA ILE A 60 -6.17 7.98 -9.29
C ILE A 60 -7.21 9.11 -9.36
N ILE A 61 -8.35 8.86 -10.01
CA ILE A 61 -9.41 9.86 -10.16
C ILE A 61 -9.93 10.32 -8.80
N ASN A 62 -10.17 9.38 -7.88
CA ASN A 62 -10.61 9.72 -6.53
C ASN A 62 -9.56 10.53 -5.76
N ARG A 63 -8.29 10.13 -5.80
CA ARG A 63 -7.19 10.89 -5.18
C ARG A 63 -7.12 12.33 -5.69
N VAL A 64 -7.16 12.52 -7.01
CA VAL A 64 -7.10 13.86 -7.62
C VAL A 64 -8.31 14.71 -7.21
N ARG A 65 -9.52 14.14 -7.22
CA ARG A 65 -10.73 14.85 -6.77
C ARG A 65 -10.60 15.33 -5.33
N HIS A 66 -10.06 14.50 -4.43
CA HIS A 66 -9.86 14.87 -3.03
C HIS A 66 -8.79 15.94 -2.85
N ALA A 67 -7.66 15.83 -3.57
CA ALA A 67 -6.63 16.86 -3.56
C ALA A 67 -7.20 18.22 -4.04
N ASN A 68 -8.02 18.20 -5.10
CA ASN A 68 -8.67 19.40 -5.63
C ASN A 68 -9.71 19.99 -4.67
N LEU A 69 -10.45 19.16 -3.93
CA LEU A 69 -11.39 19.66 -2.89
C LEU A 69 -10.64 20.38 -1.76
N GLY A 70 -9.54 19.82 -1.27
CA GLY A 70 -8.72 20.46 -0.24
C GLY A 70 -8.12 21.78 -0.73
N ALA A 71 -7.60 21.79 -1.96
CA ALA A 71 -7.10 23.02 -2.59
C ALA A 71 -8.20 24.07 -2.77
N LEU A 72 -9.39 23.68 -3.22
CA LEU A 72 -10.53 24.59 -3.40
C LEU A 72 -10.97 25.23 -2.08
N VAL A 73 -11.02 24.46 -0.99
CA VAL A 73 -11.35 25.02 0.32
C VAL A 73 -10.29 26.01 0.79
N LEU A 74 -9.00 25.73 0.58
CA LEU A 74 -7.93 26.71 0.84
C LEU A 74 -8.08 27.98 0.01
N TRP A 75 -8.36 27.82 -1.29
CA TRP A 75 -8.55 28.93 -2.23
C TRP A 75 -9.73 29.83 -1.87
N ILE A 76 -10.76 29.32 -1.19
CA ILE A 76 -11.91 30.11 -0.73
C ILE A 76 -11.64 30.71 0.66
N THR A 77 -11.14 29.89 1.60
CA THR A 77 -10.96 30.31 3.00
C THR A 77 -9.89 31.37 3.18
N ILE A 78 -8.78 31.33 2.42
CA ILE A 78 -7.71 32.32 2.53
C ILE A 78 -8.22 33.73 2.13
N PRO A 79 -8.81 33.96 0.94
CA PRO A 79 -9.36 35.26 0.58
C PRO A 79 -10.45 35.75 1.52
N LEU A 80 -11.35 34.87 1.97
CA LEU A 80 -12.39 35.24 2.94
C LEU A 80 -11.81 35.68 4.29
N THR A 81 -10.75 35.03 4.75
CA THR A 81 -10.05 35.42 5.98
C THR A 81 -9.41 36.80 5.83
N ILE A 82 -8.77 37.06 4.69
CA ILE A 82 -8.16 38.36 4.38
C ILE A 82 -9.24 39.45 4.28
N ALA A 83 -10.35 39.18 3.59
CA ALA A 83 -11.46 40.12 3.45
C ALA A 83 -12.13 40.43 4.80
N ASN A 84 -12.33 39.43 5.65
CA ASN A 84 -12.86 39.61 7.01
C ASN A 84 -11.92 40.48 7.86
N PHE A 85 -10.61 40.25 7.77
CA PHE A 85 -9.61 41.06 8.48
C PHE A 85 -9.59 42.51 7.97
N ALA A 86 -9.63 42.72 6.65
CA ALA A 86 -9.68 44.06 6.07
C ALA A 86 -10.96 44.83 6.45
N TRP A 87 -12.11 44.15 6.50
CA TRP A 87 -13.37 44.72 6.95
C TRP A 87 -13.32 45.12 8.43
N PHE A 88 -12.74 44.27 9.29
CA PHE A 88 -12.56 44.57 10.70
C PHE A 88 -11.71 45.83 10.92
N VAL A 89 -10.57 45.94 10.23
CA VAL A 89 -9.69 47.13 10.33
C VAL A 89 -10.41 48.41 9.87
N ARG A 90 -11.21 48.33 8.79
CA ARG A 90 -11.95 49.48 8.27
C ARG A 90 -13.11 49.91 9.18
N SER A 91 -13.76 48.96 9.85
CA SER A 91 -14.95 49.19 10.66
C SER A 91 -14.65 49.18 12.16
N ALA A 92 -13.38 49.34 12.56
CA ALA A 92 -12.94 49.18 13.95
C ALA A 92 -13.62 50.15 14.94
N GLU A 93 -14.14 51.28 14.44
CA GLU A 93 -14.87 52.27 15.22
C GLU A 93 -16.32 51.83 15.54
N ASP A 94 -16.87 50.84 14.82
CA ASP A 94 -18.17 50.25 15.11
C ASP A 94 -18.04 49.29 16.32
N PRO A 95 -18.78 49.51 17.42
CA PRO A 95 -18.72 48.66 18.61
C PRO A 95 -19.11 47.19 18.33
N LEU A 96 -19.82 46.89 17.25
CA LEU A 96 -20.19 45.53 16.85
C LEU A 96 -19.15 44.86 15.93
N SER A 97 -18.16 45.60 15.41
CA SER A 97 -17.17 45.09 14.45
C SER A 97 -16.33 43.94 15.01
N GLY A 98 -15.93 44.02 16.28
CA GLY A 98 -15.17 42.97 16.96
C GLY A 98 -15.96 41.68 17.12
N VAL A 99 -17.25 41.76 17.46
CA VAL A 99 -18.14 40.59 17.59
C VAL A 99 -18.34 39.93 16.23
N ASN A 100 -18.62 40.72 15.20
CA ASN A 100 -18.81 40.23 13.83
C ASN A 100 -17.55 39.56 13.28
N PHE A 101 -16.38 40.17 13.52
CA PHE A 101 -15.09 39.59 13.14
C PHE A 101 -14.89 38.21 13.80
N PHE A 102 -15.12 38.11 15.12
CA PHE A 102 -15.00 36.85 15.85
C PHE A 102 -15.95 35.77 15.34
N VAL A 103 -17.21 36.11 15.07
CA VAL A 103 -18.21 35.17 14.55
C VAL A 103 -17.79 34.63 13.18
N ILE A 104 -17.38 35.50 12.26
CA ILE A 104 -16.93 35.09 10.92
C ILE A 104 -15.64 34.26 11.01
N PHE A 105 -14.70 34.66 11.88
CA PHE A 105 -13.44 33.95 12.07
C PHE A 105 -13.64 32.54 12.64
N ILE A 106 -14.52 32.39 13.65
CA ILE A 106 -14.90 31.09 14.19
C ILE A 106 -15.59 30.24 13.10
N GLY A 107 -16.48 30.83 12.29
CA GLY A 107 -17.11 30.16 11.16
C GLY A 107 -16.10 29.63 10.12
N LEU A 108 -15.06 30.40 9.81
CA LEU A 108 -13.98 29.98 8.92
C LEU A 108 -13.13 28.86 9.51
N ILE A 109 -12.80 28.93 10.81
CA ILE A 109 -12.07 27.85 11.52
C ILE A 109 -12.89 26.56 11.54
N LEU A 110 -14.20 26.65 11.84
CA LEU A 110 -15.10 25.50 11.83
C LEU A 110 -15.19 24.89 10.43
N THR A 111 -15.32 25.72 9.39
CA THR A 111 -15.35 25.26 7.99
C THR A 111 -14.05 24.54 7.61
N TRP A 112 -12.90 25.11 7.99
CA TRP A 112 -11.59 24.47 7.80
C TRP A 112 -11.50 23.12 8.52
N PHE A 113 -11.88 23.09 9.81
CA PHE A 113 -11.82 21.89 10.63
C PHE A 113 -12.74 20.78 10.09
N VAL A 114 -14.00 21.09 9.78
CA VAL A 114 -14.96 20.14 9.20
C VAL A 114 -14.46 19.61 7.87
N THR A 115 -13.97 20.47 6.98
CA THR A 115 -13.42 20.03 5.69
C THR A 115 -12.18 19.17 5.85
N SER A 116 -11.28 19.53 6.78
CA SER A 116 -10.09 18.74 7.10
C SER A 116 -10.46 17.36 7.65
N GLN A 117 -11.43 17.29 8.56
CA GLN A 117 -11.94 16.03 9.12
C GLN A 117 -12.63 15.17 8.05
N ILE A 118 -13.43 15.77 7.17
CA ILE A 118 -14.04 15.06 6.04
C ILE A 118 -12.96 14.54 5.09
N SER A 119 -11.97 15.36 4.74
CA SER A 119 -10.85 14.96 3.89
C SER A 119 -10.06 13.79 4.50
N ALA A 120 -9.74 13.87 5.79
CA ALA A 120 -9.06 12.82 6.53
C ALA A 120 -9.90 11.54 6.61
N HIS A 121 -11.22 11.66 6.85
CA HIS A 121 -12.15 10.54 6.85
C HIS A 121 -12.25 9.87 5.47
N MET A 122 -12.27 10.67 4.39
CA MET A 122 -12.29 10.19 3.01
C MET A 122 -10.97 9.51 2.64
N HIS A 123 -9.82 9.97 3.14
CA HIS A 123 -8.55 9.26 3.00
C HIS A 123 -8.58 7.85 3.63
N ARG A 124 -9.40 7.62 4.66
CA ARG A 124 -9.62 6.27 5.21
C ARG A 124 -10.39 5.33 4.27
N LYS A 125 -11.17 5.90 3.35
CA LYS A 125 -11.95 5.19 2.34
C LYS A 125 -11.15 4.92 1.06
N LEU A 126 -10.11 5.70 0.78
CA LEU A 126 -9.24 5.49 -0.38
C LEU A 126 -8.59 4.10 -0.38
N PHE A 127 -8.26 3.65 -1.58
CA PHE A 127 -7.56 2.39 -1.76
C PHE A 127 -6.11 2.57 -1.29
N PRO A 128 -5.53 1.63 -0.53
CA PRO A 128 -4.23 1.89 0.08
C PRO A 128 -3.11 2.05 -0.95
N ASP A 129 -2.21 3.01 -0.70
CA ASP A 129 -1.05 3.33 -1.55
C ASP A 129 -0.19 2.10 -1.89
N TYR A 130 -0.19 1.09 -1.02
CA TYR A 130 0.52 -0.17 -1.23
C TYR A 130 0.15 -0.87 -2.54
N PHE A 131 -1.10 -0.73 -2.96
CA PHE A 131 -1.58 -1.32 -4.20
C PHE A 131 -0.81 -0.78 -5.41
N GLN A 132 -0.69 0.54 -5.49
CA GLN A 132 -0.02 1.22 -6.59
C GLN A 132 1.51 1.16 -6.46
N THR A 133 2.02 1.29 -5.23
CA THR A 133 3.46 1.42 -4.98
C THR A 133 4.19 0.09 -4.91
N VAL A 134 3.50 -1.00 -4.58
CA VAL A 134 4.11 -2.32 -4.36
C VAL A 134 3.45 -3.42 -5.16
N ILE A 135 2.12 -3.60 -5.06
CA ILE A 135 1.44 -4.76 -5.66
C ILE A 135 1.52 -4.71 -7.19
N ILE A 136 1.09 -3.61 -7.82
CA ILE A 136 1.13 -3.49 -9.29
C ILE A 136 2.56 -3.64 -9.83
N PRO A 137 3.58 -2.90 -9.32
CA PRO A 137 4.95 -3.05 -9.80
C PRO A 137 5.53 -4.45 -9.58
N LEU A 138 5.15 -5.13 -8.50
CA LEU A 138 5.57 -6.50 -8.22
C LEU A 138 5.03 -7.46 -9.28
N ILE A 139 3.74 -7.38 -9.58
CA ILE A 139 3.11 -8.26 -10.58
C ILE A 139 3.67 -7.97 -11.98
N ALA A 140 3.90 -6.70 -12.31
CA ALA A 140 4.56 -6.33 -13.57
C ALA A 140 6.00 -6.89 -13.66
N THR A 141 6.75 -6.90 -12.55
CA THR A 141 8.09 -7.51 -12.52
C THR A 141 8.03 -9.02 -12.64
N LEU A 142 7.04 -9.66 -12.01
CA LEU A 142 6.86 -11.11 -12.12
C LEU A 142 6.43 -11.52 -13.52
N HIS A 143 5.62 -10.71 -14.20
CA HIS A 143 5.26 -10.93 -15.60
C HIS A 143 6.49 -11.08 -16.51
N GLU A 144 7.57 -10.32 -16.25
CA GLU A 144 8.84 -10.44 -16.98
C GLU A 144 9.62 -11.74 -16.64
N GLU A 145 9.32 -12.41 -15.53
CA GLU A 145 10.07 -13.56 -14.98
C GLU A 145 9.23 -14.87 -14.94
N THR A 146 8.01 -14.84 -15.49
CA THR A 146 7.07 -15.97 -15.59
C THR A 146 6.72 -16.24 -17.05
N THR A 147 6.33 -17.47 -17.40
CA THR A 147 5.69 -17.71 -18.71
C THR A 147 4.32 -17.03 -18.76
N GLU A 148 3.84 -16.66 -19.95
CA GLU A 148 2.56 -15.94 -20.11
C GLU A 148 1.36 -16.70 -19.54
N GLU A 149 1.40 -18.03 -19.63
CA GLU A 149 0.34 -18.92 -19.15
C GLU A 149 0.54 -19.40 -17.70
N ALA A 150 1.66 -19.06 -17.05
CA ALA A 150 1.91 -19.53 -15.69
C ALA A 150 0.89 -18.96 -14.70
N PRO A 151 0.19 -19.81 -13.92
CA PRO A 151 -0.71 -19.33 -12.91
C PRO A 151 0.07 -18.66 -11.78
N LEU A 152 -0.41 -17.48 -11.40
CA LEU A 152 0.04 -16.70 -10.26
C LEU A 152 -1.13 -16.56 -9.27
N HIS A 153 -0.98 -17.21 -8.12
CA HIS A 153 -1.88 -17.03 -6.99
C HIS A 153 -1.48 -15.79 -6.20
N LEU A 154 -2.46 -14.92 -5.98
CA LEU A 154 -2.29 -13.66 -5.30
C LEU A 154 -3.35 -13.52 -4.22
N LYS A 155 -2.87 -13.38 -2.99
CA LYS A 155 -3.69 -13.10 -1.81
C LYS A 155 -3.27 -11.80 -1.18
N ILE A 156 -4.20 -10.88 -1.02
CA ILE A 156 -3.97 -9.52 -0.54
C ILE A 156 -5.00 -9.18 0.54
N ASP A 157 -4.53 -8.55 1.62
CA ASP A 157 -5.38 -7.92 2.63
C ASP A 157 -4.91 -6.48 2.89
N LEU A 158 -5.62 -5.52 2.29
CA LEU A 158 -5.37 -4.08 2.41
C LEU A 158 -6.42 -3.40 3.29
N ARG A 159 -7.10 -4.12 4.19
CA ARG A 159 -7.97 -3.48 5.18
C ARG A 159 -7.16 -2.53 6.07
N GLN A 160 -7.86 -1.64 6.79
CA GLN A 160 -7.20 -0.62 7.62
C GLN A 160 -6.25 -1.26 8.62
N GLN A 161 -5.09 -0.64 8.81
CA GLN A 161 -4.14 -1.15 9.77
C GLN A 161 -4.72 -1.01 11.18
N MET A 162 -4.84 -2.13 11.90
CA MET A 162 -5.56 -2.25 13.18
C MET A 162 -7.09 -2.36 13.10
N ASP A 163 -7.62 -2.91 12.00
CA ASP A 163 -9.00 -3.37 11.98
C ASP A 163 -9.21 -4.45 13.06
N LYS A 164 -9.96 -4.08 14.12
CA LYS A 164 -10.22 -4.96 15.27
C LYS A 164 -11.02 -6.19 14.89
N SER A 165 -11.87 -6.09 13.88
CA SER A 165 -12.71 -7.20 13.43
C SER A 165 -11.91 -8.30 12.72
N ALA A 166 -10.73 -7.94 12.21
CA ALA A 166 -10.00 -8.75 11.25
C ALA A 166 -8.60 -9.15 11.70
N HIS A 167 -7.88 -8.23 12.36
CA HIS A 167 -6.44 -8.35 12.58
C HIS A 167 -6.08 -8.46 14.06
N MET A 168 -7.01 -8.22 14.97
CA MET A 168 -6.73 -8.24 16.41
C MET A 168 -6.60 -9.67 16.92
N ILE A 169 -5.39 -10.05 17.35
CA ILE A 169 -5.16 -11.34 18.01
C ILE A 169 -5.57 -11.27 19.49
N SER A 170 -5.20 -10.17 20.15
CA SER A 170 -5.45 -10.03 21.59
C SER A 170 -5.64 -8.58 22.00
N SER A 171 -6.51 -8.40 22.99
CA SER A 171 -6.79 -7.11 23.60
C SER A 171 -6.68 -7.24 25.11
N ASN A 172 -5.82 -6.44 25.71
CA ASN A 172 -5.65 -6.29 27.15
C ASN A 172 -5.74 -4.78 27.47
N ALA A 173 -6.19 -4.44 28.68
CA ALA A 173 -6.27 -3.06 29.18
C ALA A 173 -4.99 -2.24 28.95
N ALA A 174 -3.81 -2.88 28.93
CA ALA A 174 -2.53 -2.19 28.69
C ALA A 174 -2.00 -2.31 27.25
N HIS A 175 -2.42 -3.33 26.49
CA HIS A 175 -1.79 -3.70 25.21
C HIS A 175 -2.81 -4.25 24.20
N GLN A 176 -2.65 -3.91 22.92
CA GLN A 176 -3.37 -4.55 21.82
C GLN A 176 -2.37 -5.13 20.83
N VAL A 177 -2.64 -6.34 20.33
CA VAL A 177 -1.80 -7.03 19.35
C VAL A 177 -2.60 -7.26 18.09
N PHE A 178 -2.03 -6.82 16.97
CA PHE A 178 -2.59 -6.99 15.64
C PHE A 178 -1.62 -7.79 14.78
N ASP A 179 -2.14 -8.69 13.97
CA ASP A 179 -1.37 -9.51 13.06
C ASP A 179 -2.18 -9.80 11.80
N TRP A 180 -1.55 -9.61 10.64
CA TRP A 180 -2.21 -9.82 9.36
C TRP A 180 -1.21 -10.07 8.23
N HIS A 181 -1.64 -10.86 7.26
CA HIS A 181 -0.90 -11.15 6.03
C HIS A 181 -1.30 -10.17 4.95
N VAL A 182 -0.47 -9.14 4.73
CA VAL A 182 -0.75 -8.07 3.76
C VAL A 182 -0.71 -8.59 2.33
N LEU A 183 0.25 -9.47 2.03
CA LEU A 183 0.50 -9.96 0.69
C LEU A 183 1.05 -11.38 0.75
N GLN A 184 0.48 -12.26 -0.07
CA GLN A 184 1.06 -13.54 -0.43
C GLN A 184 1.01 -13.69 -1.94
N VAL A 185 2.13 -14.05 -2.55
CA VAL A 185 2.25 -14.29 -3.98
C VAL A 185 2.89 -15.64 -4.16
N SER A 186 2.25 -16.53 -4.91
CA SER A 186 2.84 -17.81 -5.26
C SER A 186 2.62 -18.15 -6.73
N GLY A 187 3.62 -18.74 -7.36
CA GLY A 187 3.58 -19.08 -8.78
C GLY A 187 4.87 -19.73 -9.25
N GLU A 188 4.93 -20.00 -10.55
CA GLU A 188 6.07 -20.64 -11.20
C GLU A 188 6.83 -19.66 -12.11
N LEU A 189 8.13 -19.54 -11.88
CA LEU A 189 9.04 -18.70 -12.68
C LEU A 189 9.58 -19.49 -13.89
N LEU A 190 10.16 -18.80 -14.89
CA LEU A 190 10.65 -19.36 -16.17
C LEU A 190 11.50 -20.65 -16.06
N ASN A 191 12.21 -20.84 -14.94
CA ASN A 191 13.12 -21.97 -14.71
C ASN A 191 12.49 -23.17 -13.96
N ALA A 192 11.16 -23.28 -13.97
CA ALA A 192 10.37 -24.20 -13.16
C ALA A 192 10.63 -24.05 -11.64
N ILE A 193 10.99 -22.84 -11.23
CA ILE A 193 11.22 -22.48 -9.82
C ILE A 193 9.88 -22.03 -9.26
N ARG A 194 9.40 -22.72 -8.23
CA ARG A 194 8.19 -22.30 -7.53
C ARG A 194 8.54 -21.25 -6.51
N MET A 195 7.95 -20.07 -6.66
CA MET A 195 8.11 -18.96 -5.75
C MET A 195 6.93 -18.88 -4.79
N ASN A 196 7.22 -18.61 -3.53
CA ASN A 196 6.22 -18.19 -2.54
C ASN A 196 6.78 -17.02 -1.73
N LEU A 197 6.23 -15.83 -1.96
CA LEU A 197 6.49 -14.62 -1.20
C LEU A 197 5.34 -14.40 -0.22
N SER A 198 5.65 -14.19 1.05
CA SER A 198 4.69 -13.85 2.09
C SER A 198 5.16 -12.67 2.92
N ILE A 199 4.25 -11.73 3.15
CA ILE A 199 4.45 -10.51 3.93
C ILE A 199 3.43 -10.51 5.06
N GLN A 200 3.94 -10.46 6.29
CA GLN A 200 3.15 -10.44 7.50
C GLN A 200 3.56 -9.26 8.37
N ILE A 201 2.58 -8.52 8.89
CA ILE A 201 2.81 -7.42 9.82
C ILE A 201 2.28 -7.81 11.19
N HIS A 202 3.14 -7.73 12.18
CA HIS A 202 2.80 -7.91 13.59
C HIS A 202 3.00 -6.58 14.32
N ASN A 203 1.94 -6.02 14.88
CA ASN A 203 1.96 -4.75 15.58
C ASN A 203 1.48 -4.90 17.03
N GLN A 204 2.31 -4.48 17.98
CA GLN A 204 1.95 -4.40 19.38
C GLN A 204 1.79 -2.93 19.79
N LEU A 205 0.56 -2.53 20.04
CA LEU A 205 0.21 -1.20 20.54
C LEU A 205 0.22 -1.18 22.08
N ARG A 206 0.89 -0.19 22.65
CA ARG A 206 0.90 0.10 24.09
C ARG A 206 0.03 1.32 24.36
N LEU A 207 -1.20 1.08 24.82
CA LEU A 207 -2.22 2.13 24.98
C LEU A 207 -1.75 3.23 25.93
N ARG A 208 -1.29 2.86 27.13
CA ARG A 208 -0.83 3.81 28.17
C ARG A 208 0.35 4.71 27.76
N LYS A 209 1.17 4.27 26.81
CA LYS A 209 2.39 4.99 26.40
C LYS A 209 2.25 5.64 25.03
N HIS A 210 1.11 5.50 24.37
CA HIS A 210 0.89 5.91 22.97
C HIS A 210 2.04 5.48 22.03
N LYS A 211 2.58 4.27 22.24
CA LYS A 211 3.73 3.73 21.50
C LYS A 211 3.36 2.42 20.84
N SER A 212 3.82 2.21 19.61
CA SER A 212 3.73 0.93 18.92
C SER A 212 5.10 0.27 18.78
N LYS A 213 5.09 -1.06 18.76
CA LYS A 213 6.22 -1.92 18.38
C LYS A 213 5.75 -2.78 17.23
N ARG A 214 6.26 -2.50 16.04
CA ARG A 214 5.87 -3.19 14.82
C ARG A 214 7.02 -4.02 14.28
N ARG A 215 6.70 -5.23 13.84
CA ARG A 215 7.60 -6.17 13.20
C ARG A 215 6.98 -6.56 11.87
N VAL A 216 7.74 -6.40 10.81
CA VAL A 216 7.32 -6.83 9.49
C VAL A 216 8.18 -8.00 9.07
N PHE A 217 7.54 -9.12 8.78
CA PHE A 217 8.16 -10.36 8.39
C PHE A 217 7.97 -10.53 6.89
N VAL A 218 9.08 -10.62 6.16
CA VAL A 218 9.10 -10.94 4.74
C VAL A 218 9.74 -12.31 4.60
N LEU A 219 9.02 -13.24 4.00
CA LEU A 219 9.44 -14.61 3.75
C LEU A 219 9.38 -14.87 2.25
N LEU A 220 10.50 -15.27 1.66
CA LEU A 220 10.56 -15.78 0.30
C LEU A 220 11.07 -17.22 0.35
N ASP A 221 10.24 -18.14 -0.13
CA ASP A 221 10.60 -19.53 -0.38
C ASP A 221 10.70 -19.76 -1.89
N LEU A 222 11.82 -20.29 -2.33
CA LEU A 222 12.07 -20.71 -3.72
C LEU A 222 12.31 -22.21 -3.73
N GLU A 223 11.40 -22.97 -4.35
CA GLU A 223 11.55 -24.41 -4.54
C GLU A 223 12.12 -24.72 -5.92
N TYR A 224 13.17 -25.55 -5.96
CA TYR A 224 13.87 -25.92 -7.19
C TYR A 224 14.34 -27.39 -7.15
N SER A 225 14.71 -27.92 -8.32
CA SER A 225 15.15 -29.32 -8.46
C SER A 225 16.49 -29.60 -7.80
N LYS A 226 16.65 -30.81 -7.24
CA LYS A 226 17.90 -31.28 -6.62
C LYS A 226 19.09 -31.32 -7.58
N LYS A 227 18.86 -31.54 -8.87
CA LYS A 227 19.93 -31.51 -9.89
C LYS A 227 20.64 -30.16 -9.95
N LYS A 228 19.91 -29.05 -9.78
CA LYS A 228 20.45 -27.68 -9.77
C LYS A 228 21.13 -27.29 -8.45
N HIS A 229 20.98 -28.09 -7.39
CA HIS A 229 21.47 -27.73 -6.05
C HIS A 229 22.99 -27.88 -5.90
N GLN A 230 23.60 -28.84 -6.59
CA GLN A 230 25.03 -29.16 -6.45
C GLN A 230 25.96 -28.03 -6.93
N GLN A 231 25.45 -27.05 -7.68
CA GLN A 231 26.23 -25.95 -8.25
C GLN A 231 26.05 -24.61 -7.50
N LEU A 232 25.27 -24.60 -6.42
CA LEU A 232 24.90 -23.35 -5.73
C LEU A 232 25.99 -22.87 -4.77
N GLN A 233 26.88 -22.01 -5.25
CA GLN A 233 27.63 -21.09 -4.40
C GLN A 233 26.87 -19.76 -4.32
N LEU A 234 26.36 -19.41 -3.15
CA LEU A 234 25.79 -18.08 -2.87
C LEU A 234 26.91 -17.03 -2.90
N ALA A 235 27.30 -16.60 -4.11
CA ALA A 235 28.16 -15.43 -4.29
C ALA A 235 27.41 -14.21 -3.75
N GLY A 236 27.99 -13.62 -2.69
CA GLY A 236 27.27 -12.74 -1.79
C GLY A 236 26.89 -11.38 -2.35
N THR A 237 25.82 -10.81 -1.78
CA THR A 237 25.78 -9.42 -1.29
C THR A 237 24.63 -9.32 -0.27
N ASN A 238 24.88 -8.76 0.92
CA ASN A 238 23.93 -8.56 2.03
C ASN A 238 23.50 -9.77 2.90
N GLN A 239 24.37 -10.76 3.15
CA GLN A 239 24.10 -11.80 4.15
C GLN A 239 23.81 -11.24 5.58
N GLN A 240 24.25 -10.02 5.89
CA GLN A 240 23.98 -9.39 7.20
C GLN A 240 22.51 -8.98 7.41
N MET A 241 21.72 -8.76 6.35
CA MET A 241 20.33 -8.29 6.47
C MET A 241 19.29 -9.40 6.34
N TYR A 242 19.66 -10.54 5.75
CA TYR A 242 18.74 -11.63 5.43
C TYR A 242 19.15 -12.91 6.14
N LYS A 243 18.18 -13.57 6.79
CA LYS A 243 18.38 -14.93 7.31
C LYS A 243 18.05 -15.94 6.22
N VAL A 244 19.09 -16.51 5.62
CA VAL A 244 18.99 -17.53 4.58
C VAL A 244 19.06 -18.92 5.20
N LYS A 245 18.18 -19.83 4.76
CA LYS A 245 18.18 -21.25 5.15
C LYS A 245 17.96 -22.12 3.93
N HIS A 246 18.72 -23.19 3.81
CA HIS A 246 18.47 -24.25 2.83
C HIS A 246 17.76 -25.40 3.52
N LYS A 247 16.75 -25.97 2.86
CA LYS A 247 16.09 -27.20 3.30
C LYS A 247 16.08 -28.18 2.16
N GLU A 248 16.65 -29.35 2.39
CA GLU A 248 16.56 -30.48 1.48
C GLU A 248 15.22 -31.21 1.69
N LYS A 249 14.52 -31.50 0.60
CA LYS A 249 13.33 -32.35 0.54
C LYS A 249 13.61 -33.51 -0.43
N PRO A 250 12.87 -34.64 -0.36
CA PRO A 250 13.20 -35.85 -1.13
C PRO A 250 13.39 -35.65 -2.65
N LYS A 251 12.64 -34.72 -3.27
CA LYS A 251 12.68 -34.45 -4.72
C LYS A 251 13.12 -33.02 -5.09
N LYS A 252 13.31 -32.13 -4.10
CA LYS A 252 13.44 -30.68 -4.31
C LYS A 252 14.30 -30.05 -3.21
N HIS A 253 14.90 -28.89 -3.48
CA HIS A 253 15.47 -28.04 -2.45
C HIS A 253 14.60 -26.79 -2.30
N VAL A 254 14.60 -26.25 -1.08
CA VAL A 254 13.94 -24.98 -0.77
C VAL A 254 14.99 -24.00 -0.26
N LEU A 255 15.18 -22.92 -0.99
CA LEU A 255 15.89 -21.73 -0.52
C LEU A 255 14.89 -20.84 0.20
N ARG A 256 15.10 -20.62 1.49
CA ARG A 256 14.25 -19.79 2.34
C ARG A 256 15.00 -18.55 2.76
N ILE A 257 14.55 -17.39 2.29
CA ILE A 257 15.10 -16.08 2.62
C ILE A 257 14.10 -15.37 3.53
N ARG A 258 14.56 -14.94 4.70
CA ARG A 258 13.75 -14.24 5.69
C ARG A 258 14.34 -12.86 6.00
N ARG A 259 13.50 -11.84 5.98
CA ARG A 259 13.82 -10.51 6.50
C ARG A 259 12.82 -10.12 7.58
N GLN A 260 13.33 -9.50 8.64
CA GLN A 260 12.51 -8.92 9.69
C GLN A 260 12.85 -7.45 9.86
N LEU A 261 11.90 -6.57 9.55
CA LEU A 261 12.01 -5.14 9.81
C LEU A 261 11.41 -4.84 11.20
N LYS A 262 12.08 -4.02 12.00
CA LYS A 262 11.66 -3.66 13.36
C LYS A 262 11.50 -2.15 13.46
N PHE A 263 10.28 -1.71 13.79
CA PHE A 263 9.94 -0.31 14.00
C PHE A 263 9.51 -0.14 15.47
N LYS A 264 10.15 0.80 16.19
CA LYS A 264 9.85 1.09 17.60
C LYS A 264 9.58 2.57 17.77
N ASN A 265 8.65 2.90 18.66
CA ASN A 265 8.44 4.26 19.20
C ASN A 265 8.08 5.33 18.14
N LYS A 266 7.69 4.96 16.92
CA LYS A 266 7.15 5.90 15.92
C LYS A 266 5.63 5.78 15.91
N PHE A 267 4.94 6.92 15.80
CA PHE A 267 3.50 6.90 15.61
C PHE A 267 3.18 6.26 14.26
N PHE A 268 2.23 5.33 14.29
CA PHE A 268 1.92 4.45 13.20
C PHE A 268 0.98 5.16 12.21
N ASN A 269 1.31 5.12 10.93
CA ASN A 269 0.40 5.65 9.92
C ASN A 269 -0.69 4.61 9.66
N PHE A 270 -1.81 4.72 10.38
CA PHE A 270 -2.96 3.81 10.27
C PHE A 270 -3.52 3.69 8.85
N TYR A 271 -3.23 4.67 8.00
CA TYR A 271 -3.85 4.82 6.67
C TYR A 271 -2.94 4.36 5.53
N GLN A 272 -1.62 4.33 5.74
CA GLN A 272 -0.67 4.03 4.67
C GLN A 272 0.28 2.89 5.05
N TYR A 273 0.35 1.89 4.18
CA TYR A 273 1.38 0.87 4.22
C TYR A 273 2.65 1.42 3.59
N THR A 274 3.61 1.78 4.42
CA THR A 274 4.92 2.32 4.00
C THR A 274 6.08 1.42 4.40
N ASP A 275 5.78 0.26 5.00
CA ASP A 275 6.76 -0.49 5.78
C ASP A 275 7.68 -1.37 4.94
N ILE A 276 7.24 -1.73 3.74
CA ILE A 276 8.04 -2.47 2.79
C ILE A 276 7.99 -1.75 1.45
N PRO A 277 9.10 -1.11 1.03
CA PRO A 277 9.17 -0.55 -0.30
C PRO A 277 9.33 -1.67 -1.34
N PHE A 278 8.75 -1.46 -2.52
CA PHE A 278 8.86 -2.35 -3.66
C PHE A 278 10.31 -2.70 -4.03
N THR A 279 11.22 -1.73 -3.97
CA THR A 279 12.64 -1.92 -4.27
C THR A 279 13.30 -3.00 -3.43
N GLU A 280 12.93 -3.12 -2.14
CA GLU A 280 13.45 -4.16 -1.26
C GLU A 280 12.92 -5.56 -1.63
N LEU A 281 11.66 -5.66 -2.06
CA LEU A 281 11.04 -6.92 -2.49
C LEU A 281 11.65 -7.42 -3.79
N VAL A 282 11.83 -6.53 -4.77
CA VAL A 282 12.46 -6.90 -6.05
C VAL A 282 13.89 -7.34 -5.85
N ALA A 283 14.67 -6.63 -5.03
CA ALA A 283 16.04 -7.04 -4.71
C ALA A 283 16.07 -8.44 -4.06
N LEU A 284 15.16 -8.71 -3.12
CA LEU A 284 15.02 -10.01 -2.47
C LEU A 284 14.68 -11.12 -3.49
N ILE A 285 13.70 -10.90 -4.37
CA ILE A 285 13.28 -11.87 -5.39
C ILE A 285 14.42 -12.10 -6.38
N ARG A 286 15.02 -11.04 -6.93
CA ARG A 286 16.11 -11.15 -7.91
C ARG A 286 17.33 -11.85 -7.33
N ASN A 287 17.75 -11.49 -6.11
CA ASN A 287 18.88 -12.14 -5.46
C ASN A 287 18.58 -13.62 -5.17
N GLY A 288 17.37 -13.93 -4.73
CA GLY A 288 16.96 -15.33 -4.52
C GLY A 288 16.90 -16.11 -5.82
N TYR A 289 16.35 -15.53 -6.87
CA TYR A 289 16.25 -16.16 -8.19
C TYR A 289 17.64 -16.38 -8.81
N GLN A 290 18.50 -15.36 -8.82
CA GLN A 290 19.89 -15.47 -9.29
C GLN A 290 20.68 -16.50 -8.50
N ALA A 291 20.47 -16.55 -7.17
CA ALA A 291 21.11 -17.57 -6.36
C ALA A 291 20.74 -18.96 -6.86
N VAL A 292 19.47 -19.21 -7.18
CA VAL A 292 18.96 -20.54 -7.60
C VAL A 292 19.17 -20.84 -9.10
N SER A 293 19.31 -19.81 -9.95
CA SER A 293 19.39 -19.98 -11.42
C SER A 293 20.80 -20.05 -11.98
N LYS A 294 21.84 -19.60 -11.25
CA LYS A 294 23.25 -19.67 -11.67
C LYS A 294 23.92 -21.05 -11.39
N GLY A 295 23.13 -22.12 -11.33
CA GLY A 295 23.61 -23.48 -11.12
C GLY A 295 22.75 -24.52 -11.82
#